data_AF-A0A1M3EAG9-F1
#
_entry.id   AF-A0A1M3EAG9-F1
#
_cell.length_a   1.000
_cell.length_b   1.000
_cell.length_c   1.000
_cell.angle_alpha   90.00
_cell.angle_beta   90.00
_cell.angle_gamma   90.00
#
_symmetry.space_group_name_H-M   'P 1'
#
loop_
_entity.id
_entity.type
_entity.pdbx_description
1 polymer ?
#
loop_
_entity_poly.entity_id
_entity_poly.type
_entity_poly.pdbx_seq_one_letter_code
_entity_poly.pdbx_strand_id
1 'polypeptide(L)'
;MSKLFLAFSMILLSGNQLATAQSKPAETKASMLKSIRSTLVKELISDGTSKEKSEQFGDCFIKDLGTKLSLEELKLFHKLNALKPGQAPPKELIKQAEKMGLQEKMQDVGKDCASIFQ
;
A
#
# COMPACT_ATOMS: atom_id res chain seq x y z
N MET A 1 -2.27 42.50 17.45
CA MET A 1 -1.60 42.10 16.19
C MET A 1 -0.12 42.34 16.33
N SER A 2 0.68 41.29 16.09
CA SER A 2 2.08 41.30 15.62
C SER A 2 3.14 42.05 16.43
N LYS A 3 4.40 41.64 16.54
CA LYS A 3 5.20 40.45 16.18
C LYS A 3 6.58 40.84 16.73
N LEU A 4 7.06 40.19 17.77
CA LEU A 4 8.40 40.37 18.33
C LEU A 4 8.75 38.98 18.91
N PHE A 5 9.81 38.28 18.53
CA PHE A 5 11.14 38.71 18.13
C PHE A 5 11.75 37.72 17.14
N LEU A 6 12.31 38.26 16.05
CA LEU A 6 13.44 37.64 15.36
C LEU A 6 14.68 37.85 16.24
N ALA A 7 15.33 36.76 16.63
CA ALA A 7 16.79 36.59 16.70
C ALA A 7 17.11 35.44 17.66
N PHE A 8 17.64 34.34 17.15
CA PHE A 8 19.04 34.03 17.45
C PHE A 8 19.62 33.18 16.33
N SER A 9 20.63 33.76 15.74
CA SER A 9 21.55 33.25 14.74
C SER A 9 22.34 32.05 15.23
N MET A 10 22.50 31.09 14.32
CA MET A 10 23.80 30.51 13.96
C MET A 10 24.52 29.68 15.03
N ILE A 11 24.28 28.37 14.99
CA ILE A 11 25.31 27.36 15.30
C ILE A 11 25.65 26.64 14.00
N LEU A 12 26.74 27.12 13.41
CA LEU A 12 27.82 26.38 12.75
C LEU A 12 27.50 25.06 12.05
N LEU A 13 27.42 25.16 10.72
CA LEU A 13 28.15 24.38 9.73
C LEU A 13 29.20 23.38 10.30
N SER A 14 28.89 22.09 10.27
CA SER A 14 29.81 21.03 9.81
C SER A 14 29.11 19.68 9.88
N GLY A 15 29.11 18.98 8.76
CA GLY A 15 28.44 17.69 8.61
C GLY A 15 27.70 17.67 7.29
N ASN A 16 28.44 17.32 6.24
CA ASN A 16 27.97 17.02 4.91
C ASN A 16 26.47 16.69 4.89
N GLN A 17 25.64 17.64 4.49
CA GLN A 17 24.37 17.29 3.88
C GLN A 17 24.72 16.71 2.51
N LEU A 18 25.21 15.47 2.54
CA LEU A 18 24.88 14.51 1.52
C LEU A 18 23.37 14.62 1.40
N ALA A 19 22.93 15.37 0.40
CA ALA A 19 21.72 15.09 -0.32
C ALA A 19 21.88 13.66 -0.83
N THR A 20 21.75 12.67 0.06
CA THR A 20 21.17 11.41 -0.33
C THR A 20 19.79 11.82 -0.81
N ALA A 21 19.68 12.02 -2.13
CA ALA A 21 18.53 11.54 -2.84
C ALA A 21 18.36 10.10 -2.35
N GLN A 22 17.63 9.95 -1.24
CA GLN A 22 17.28 8.68 -0.66
C GLN A 22 16.30 8.17 -1.68
N SER A 23 16.84 7.57 -2.75
CA SER A 23 16.10 6.83 -3.74
C SER A 23 15.21 5.93 -2.91
N LYS A 24 13.91 6.25 -2.85
CA LYS A 24 12.94 5.40 -2.18
C LYS A 24 13.27 3.99 -2.64
N PRO A 25 13.51 3.04 -1.71
CA PRO A 25 13.84 1.67 -2.11
C PRO A 25 12.87 1.28 -3.21
N ALA A 26 13.39 0.88 -4.37
CA ALA A 26 12.52 0.51 -5.49
C ALA A 26 11.49 -0.48 -4.93
N GLU A 27 10.20 -0.12 -4.97
CA GLU A 27 9.16 -0.92 -4.33
C GLU A 27 9.18 -2.32 -4.93
N THR A 28 9.64 -3.29 -4.15
CA THR A 28 9.72 -4.67 -4.58
C THR A 28 8.35 -5.33 -4.46
N LYS A 29 8.12 -6.38 -5.27
CA LYS A 29 6.91 -7.21 -5.18
C LYS A 29 6.65 -7.65 -3.73
N ALA A 30 7.70 -8.11 -3.05
CA ALA A 30 7.64 -8.55 -1.65
C ALA A 30 7.25 -7.41 -0.68
N SER A 31 7.81 -6.21 -0.87
CA SER A 31 7.47 -5.04 -0.05
C SER A 31 6.00 -4.65 -0.20
N MET A 32 5.47 -4.63 -1.42
CA MET A 32 4.06 -4.31 -1.66
C MET A 32 3.12 -5.37 -1.09
N LEU A 33 3.41 -6.66 -1.32
CA LEU A 33 2.62 -7.75 -0.74
C LEU A 33 2.62 -7.69 0.79
N LYS A 34 3.76 -7.41 1.42
CA LYS A 34 3.85 -7.26 2.88
C LYS A 34 3.00 -6.09 3.40
N SER A 35 3.01 -4.96 2.69
CA SER A 35 2.17 -3.79 3.00
C SER A 35 0.69 -4.16 2.93
N ILE A 36 0.26 -4.75 1.81
CA ILE A 36 -1.12 -5.20 1.59
C ILE A 36 -1.57 -6.18 2.68
N ARG A 37 -0.75 -7.20 2.98
CA ARG A 37 -1.04 -8.16 4.06
C ARG A 37 -1.28 -7.45 5.38
N SER A 38 -0.39 -6.54 5.74
CA SER A 38 -0.43 -5.87 7.04
C SER A 38 -1.68 -5.00 7.18
N THR A 39 -2.04 -4.26 6.13
CA THR A 39 -3.27 -3.45 6.09
C THR A 39 -4.51 -4.34 6.19
N LEU A 40 -4.59 -5.36 5.35
CA LEU A 40 -5.73 -6.29 5.29
C LEU A 40 -5.96 -7.01 6.62
N VAL A 41 -4.92 -7.57 7.22
CA VAL A 41 -5.02 -8.24 8.54
C VAL A 41 -5.51 -7.26 9.60
N LYS A 42 -5.01 -6.03 9.59
CA LYS A 42 -5.41 -5.00 10.56
C LYS A 42 -6.88 -4.61 10.40
N GLU A 43 -7.35 -4.45 9.17
CA GLU A 43 -8.76 -4.14 8.87
C GLU A 43 -9.67 -5.28 9.31
N LEU A 44 -9.37 -6.52 8.96
CA LEU A 44 -10.17 -7.70 9.35
C LEU A 44 -10.29 -7.85 10.87
N ILE A 45 -9.19 -7.66 11.59
CA ILE A 45 -9.21 -7.65 13.07
C ILE A 45 -10.07 -6.51 13.60
N SER A 46 -10.00 -5.34 13.00
CA SER A 46 -10.81 -4.17 13.40
C SER A 46 -12.30 -4.40 13.15
N ASP A 47 -12.63 -5.19 12.13
CA ASP A 47 -14.01 -5.61 11.79
C ASP A 47 -14.50 -6.79 12.65
N GLY A 48 -13.69 -7.28 13.60
CA GLY A 48 -14.07 -8.31 14.57
C GLY A 48 -13.71 -9.74 14.16
N THR A 49 -12.96 -9.93 13.07
CA THR A 49 -12.42 -11.25 12.71
C THR A 49 -11.34 -11.66 13.72
N SER A 50 -11.28 -12.94 14.09
CA SER A 50 -10.20 -13.43 14.96
C SER A 50 -8.83 -13.18 14.33
N LYS A 51 -7.83 -12.91 15.17
CA LYS A 51 -6.44 -12.68 14.72
C LYS A 51 -5.95 -13.83 13.84
N GLU A 52 -6.21 -15.07 14.25
CA GLU A 52 -5.81 -16.28 13.52
C GLU A 52 -6.42 -16.33 12.12
N LYS A 53 -7.74 -16.19 11.98
CA LYS A 53 -8.41 -16.19 10.67
C LYS A 53 -7.95 -15.01 9.80
N SER A 54 -7.74 -13.84 10.42
CA SER A 54 -7.23 -12.65 9.72
C SER A 54 -5.84 -12.87 9.14
N GLU A 55 -4.93 -13.44 9.93
CA GLU A 55 -3.56 -13.76 9.49
C GLU A 55 -3.56 -14.82 8.39
N GLN A 56 -4.32 -15.91 8.56
CA GLN A 56 -4.46 -16.97 7.55
C GLN A 56 -5.02 -16.43 6.23
N PHE A 57 -6.06 -15.59 6.30
CA PHE A 57 -6.62 -14.96 5.11
C PHE A 57 -5.63 -14.01 4.46
N GLY A 58 -4.96 -13.17 5.26
CA GLY A 58 -3.93 -12.26 4.78
C GLY A 58 -2.81 -12.99 4.03
N ASP A 59 -2.31 -14.10 4.59
CA ASP A 59 -1.27 -14.93 3.96
C ASP A 59 -1.75 -15.60 2.67
N CYS A 60 -2.96 -16.17 2.67
CA CYS A 60 -3.56 -16.75 1.48
C CYS A 60 -3.75 -15.70 0.37
N PHE A 61 -4.30 -14.54 0.72
CA PHE A 61 -4.63 -13.48 -0.21
C PHE A 61 -3.40 -12.90 -0.89
N ILE A 62 -2.31 -12.64 -0.14
CA ILE A 62 -1.08 -12.12 -0.77
C ILE A 62 -0.35 -13.16 -1.61
N LYS A 63 -0.48 -14.44 -1.28
CA LYS A 63 0.03 -15.52 -2.13
C LYS A 63 -0.71 -15.51 -3.47
N ASP A 64 -2.03 -15.40 -3.43
CA ASP A 64 -2.88 -15.39 -4.62
C ASP A 64 -2.69 -14.12 -5.47
N LEU A 65 -2.57 -12.94 -4.84
CA LEU A 65 -2.15 -11.72 -5.52
C LEU A 65 -0.77 -11.87 -6.18
N GLY A 66 0.16 -12.50 -5.47
CA GLY A 66 1.52 -12.73 -5.94
C GLY A 66 1.60 -13.66 -7.15
N THR A 67 0.66 -14.59 -7.31
CA THR A 67 0.61 -15.49 -8.47
C THR A 67 -0.18 -14.90 -9.64
N LYS A 68 -1.31 -14.22 -9.37
CA LYS A 68 -2.23 -13.72 -10.39
C LYS A 68 -1.85 -12.37 -10.97
N LEU A 69 -1.13 -11.53 -10.23
CA LEU A 69 -0.73 -10.19 -10.69
C LEU A 69 0.75 -10.11 -11.05
N SER A 70 1.01 -9.46 -12.18
CA SER A 70 2.34 -8.96 -12.55
C SER A 70 2.78 -7.84 -11.60
N LEU A 71 4.07 -7.47 -11.67
CA LEU A 71 4.60 -6.40 -10.83
C LEU A 71 3.91 -5.05 -11.09
N GLU A 72 3.64 -4.72 -12.34
CA GLU A 72 3.01 -3.44 -12.72
C GLU A 72 1.53 -3.39 -12.30
N GLU A 73 0.82 -4.51 -12.43
CA GLU A 73 -0.55 -4.65 -11.93
C GLU A 73 -0.61 -4.53 -10.41
N LEU A 74 0.33 -5.17 -9.71
CA LEU A 74 0.43 -5.05 -8.25
C LEU A 74 0.76 -3.62 -7.80
N LYS A 75 1.63 -2.90 -8.53
CA LYS A 75 1.92 -1.49 -8.27
C LYS A 75 0.67 -0.63 -8.43
N LEU A 76 -0.10 -0.87 -9.50
CA LEU A 76 -1.33 -0.13 -9.75
C LEU A 76 -2.38 -0.43 -8.69
N PHE A 77 -2.57 -1.70 -8.35
CA PHE A 77 -3.43 -2.14 -7.24
C PHE A 77 -3.04 -1.49 -5.92
N HIS A 78 -1.75 -1.48 -5.57
CA HIS A 78 -1.25 -0.85 -4.35
C HIS A 78 -1.52 0.66 -4.34
N LYS A 79 -1.33 1.36 -5.46
CA LYS A 79 -1.63 2.80 -5.59
C LYS A 79 -3.12 3.10 -5.42
N LEU A 80 -4.00 2.26 -5.97
CA LEU A 80 -5.45 2.42 -5.85
C LEU A 80 -5.92 2.22 -4.40
N ASN A 81 -5.33 1.25 -3.68
CA ASN A 81 -5.65 1.01 -2.26
C ASN A 81 -5.00 2.00 -1.29
N ALA A 82 -3.95 2.72 -1.71
CA ALA A 82 -3.31 3.75 -0.89
C ALA A 82 -4.06 5.10 -0.89
N LEU A 83 -5.16 5.21 -1.67
CA LEU A 83 -6.01 6.40 -1.69
C LEU A 83 -6.74 6.54 -0.36
N LYS A 84 -6.90 7.78 0.10
CA LYS A 84 -7.63 8.04 1.34
C LYS A 84 -9.12 7.70 1.17
N PRO A 85 -9.81 7.26 2.23
CA PRO A 85 -11.26 7.13 2.20
C PRO A 85 -11.92 8.43 1.74
N GLY A 86 -12.84 8.35 0.77
CA GLY A 86 -13.52 9.52 0.17
C GLY A 86 -12.72 10.23 -0.93
N GLN A 87 -11.48 9.83 -1.21
CA GLN A 87 -10.73 10.34 -2.36
C GLN A 87 -11.09 9.54 -3.62
N ALA A 88 -11.62 10.23 -4.63
CA ALA A 88 -11.84 9.61 -5.94
C ALA A 88 -10.50 9.21 -6.58
N PRO A 89 -10.41 7.99 -7.16
CA PRO A 89 -9.21 7.59 -7.88
C PRO A 89 -8.93 8.51 -9.07
N PRO A 90 -7.68 8.91 -9.33
CA PRO A 90 -7.32 9.63 -10.54
C PRO A 90 -7.77 8.87 -11.79
N LYS A 91 -8.43 9.56 -12.74
CA LYS A 91 -8.93 8.96 -14.00
C LYS A 91 -7.86 8.18 -14.76
N GLU A 92 -6.61 8.63 -14.71
CA GLU A 92 -5.50 7.97 -15.38
C GLU A 92 -5.14 6.61 -14.74
N LEU A 93 -5.29 6.45 -13.42
CA LEU A 93 -5.11 5.16 -12.77
C LEU A 93 -6.26 4.20 -13.10
N ILE A 94 -7.49 4.72 -13.21
CA ILE A 94 -8.67 3.93 -13.62
C ILE A 94 -8.48 3.39 -15.04
N LYS A 95 -8.13 4.25 -16.00
CA LYS A 95 -7.87 3.82 -17.39
C LYS A 95 -6.72 2.81 -17.48
N GLN A 96 -5.67 2.98 -16.68
CA GLN A 96 -4.58 1.99 -16.62
C GLN A 96 -5.08 0.64 -16.10
N ALA A 97 -5.97 0.64 -15.09
CA ALA A 97 -6.50 -0.59 -14.51
C ALA A 97 -7.40 -1.32 -15.51
N GLU A 98 -8.25 -0.58 -16.24
CA GLU A 98 -9.08 -1.10 -17.33
C GLU A 98 -8.22 -1.69 -18.45
N LYS A 99 -7.19 -0.95 -18.91
CA LYS A 99 -6.29 -1.43 -19.96
C LYS A 99 -5.52 -2.69 -19.58
N MET A 100 -5.23 -2.89 -18.30
CA MET A 100 -4.56 -4.07 -17.77
C MET A 100 -5.52 -5.24 -17.47
N GLY A 101 -6.84 -5.05 -17.62
CA GLY A 101 -7.83 -6.04 -17.22
C GLY A 101 -7.78 -6.35 -15.72
N LEU A 102 -7.41 -5.35 -14.90
CA LEU A 102 -7.18 -5.56 -13.47
C LEU A 102 -8.50 -5.88 -12.76
N GLN A 103 -9.61 -5.30 -13.20
CA GLN A 103 -10.93 -5.54 -12.62
C GLN A 103 -11.34 -7.01 -12.75
N GLU A 104 -11.19 -7.59 -13.94
CA GLU A 104 -11.51 -8.98 -14.24
C GLU A 104 -10.64 -9.93 -13.43
N LYS A 105 -9.33 -9.67 -13.38
CA LYS A 105 -8.39 -10.48 -12.57
C LYS A 105 -8.75 -10.47 -11.09
N MET A 106 -9.14 -9.31 -10.56
CA MET A 106 -9.51 -9.16 -9.16
C MET A 106 -10.81 -9.89 -8.80
N GLN A 107 -11.65 -10.28 -9.76
CA GLN A 107 -12.82 -11.12 -9.48
C GLN A 107 -12.43 -12.51 -8.97
N ASP A 108 -11.28 -13.03 -9.40
CA ASP A 108 -10.82 -14.36 -9.01
C ASP A 108 -9.81 -14.34 -7.86
N VAL A 109 -9.23 -13.18 -7.57
CA VAL A 109 -8.28 -13.03 -6.46
C VAL A 109 -9.00 -13.22 -5.13
N GLY A 110 -8.47 -14.10 -4.28
CA GLY A 110 -8.97 -14.34 -2.93
C GLY A 110 -10.21 -15.24 -2.85
N LYS A 111 -10.79 -15.67 -3.98
CA LYS A 111 -11.92 -16.62 -3.99
C LYS A 111 -11.63 -17.89 -3.20
N ASP A 112 -10.46 -18.48 -3.43
CA ASP A 112 -10.04 -19.72 -2.76
C ASP A 112 -9.76 -19.52 -1.26
N CYS A 113 -9.47 -18.27 -0.86
CA CYS A 113 -9.21 -17.90 0.54
C CYS A 113 -10.49 -17.74 1.37
N ALA A 114 -11.67 -17.65 0.74
CA ALA A 114 -12.94 -17.44 1.43
C ALA A 114 -13.30 -18.60 2.39
N SER A 115 -12.81 -19.82 2.11
CA SER A 115 -12.98 -21.01 2.94
C SER A 115 -12.47 -20.84 4.39
N ILE A 116 -11.54 -19.90 4.63
CA ILE A 116 -10.99 -19.59 5.95
C ILE A 116 -12.06 -19.05 6.91
N PHE A 117 -13.10 -18.42 6.37
CA PHE A 117 -14.20 -17.84 7.16
C PHE A 117 -15.37 -18.77 7.40
N GLN A 118 -15.40 -19.94 6.74
CA GLN A 118 -16.33 -21.01 7.07
C GLN A 118 -15.97 -21.64 8.42
#